data_AF-T0H4H7-F1
#
_entry.id   AF-T0H4H7-F1
#
_cell.length_a   1.000
_cell.length_b   1.000
_cell.length_c   1.000
_cell.angle_alpha   90.00
_cell.angle_beta   90.00
_cell.angle_gamma   90.00
#
_symmetry.space_group_name_H-M   'P 1'
#
loop_
_entity.id
_entity.type
_entity.pdbx_description
1 polymer ?
#
loop_
_entity_poly.entity_id
_entity_poly.type
_entity_poly.pdbx_seq_one_letter_code
_entity_poly.pdbx_strand_id
1 'polypeptide(L)' 'MRIDIRKGYIDQRKAAYGTTEEQLDFMYHNGFEAWLERQRAIKDDIPKE' A
#
# COMPACT_ATOMS: atom_id res chain seq x y z
N MET A 1 -14.59 -1.61 -22.21
CA MET A 1 -13.81 -1.78 -20.96
C MET A 1 -13.19 -0.42 -20.64
N ARG A 2 -13.79 0.39 -19.76
CA ARG A 2 -13.19 1.66 -19.35
C ARG A 2 -12.16 1.33 -18.28
N ILE A 3 -10.92 1.08 -18.68
CA ILE A 3 -9.82 1.17 -17.73
C ILE A 3 -9.56 2.66 -17.55
N ASP A 4 -10.20 3.27 -16.55
CA ASP A 4 -9.80 4.59 -16.11
C ASP A 4 -8.61 4.42 -15.17
N ILE A 5 -7.42 4.24 -15.77
CA ILE A 5 -6.16 4.21 -15.02
C ILE A 5 -5.93 5.65 -14.57
N ARG A 6 -6.43 6.03 -13.39
CA ARG A 6 -6.00 7.28 -12.75
C ARG A 6 -4.48 7.25 -12.66
N LYS A 7 -3.82 7.96 -13.57
CA LYS A 7 -2.35 8.05 -13.63
C LYS A 7 -1.88 8.64 -12.30
N GLY A 8 -1.24 7.82 -11.46
CA GLY A 8 -0.65 8.26 -10.19
C GLY A 8 -0.98 7.44 -8.96
N TYR A 9 -2.01 6.56 -8.98
CA TYR A 9 -2.30 5.74 -7.79
C TYR A 9 -1.12 4.82 -7.41
N ILE A 10 -0.35 4.37 -8.40
CA ILE A 10 0.85 3.53 -8.19
C ILE A 10 1.89 4.30 -7.38
N ASP A 11 2.18 5.54 -7.76
CA ASP A 11 3.21 6.35 -7.11
C ASP A 11 2.75 6.78 -5.72
N GLN A 12 1.47 7.12 -5.56
CA GLN A 12 0.87 7.42 -4.26
C GLN A 12 0.94 6.22 -3.30
N ARG A 13 0.61 5.01 -3.77
CA ARG A 13 0.73 3.79 -2.94
C ARG A 13 2.18 3.47 -2.60
N LYS A 14 3.10 3.59 -3.56
CA LYS A 14 4.54 3.38 -3.31
C LYS A 14 5.06 4.34 -2.23
N ALA A 15 4.68 5.62 -2.30
CA ALA A 15 5.03 6.59 -1.28
C ALA A 15 4.43 6.21 0.09
N ALA A 16 3.18 5.75 0.13
CA ALA A 16 2.49 5.36 1.37
C ALA A 16 3.02 4.06 2.00
N TYR A 17 3.52 3.12 1.20
CA TYR A 17 4.10 1.88 1.71
C TYR A 17 5.41 2.12 2.48
N GLY A 18 6.13 3.20 2.16
CA GLY A 18 7.47 3.46 2.70
C GLY A 18 8.55 2.62 2.02
N THR A 19 9.74 2.57 2.61
CA THR A 19 10.84 1.76 2.08
C THR A 19 10.61 0.26 2.32
N THR A 20 11.43 -0.58 1.68
CA THR A 20 11.39 -2.02 1.92
C THR A 20 11.74 -2.33 3.38
N GLU A 21 12.74 -1.64 3.93
CA GLU A 21 13.20 -1.80 5.31
C GLU A 21 12.09 -1.47 6.32
N GLU A 22 11.37 -0.37 6.14
CA GLU A 22 10.25 0.00 7.01
C GLU A 22 9.10 -1.02 6.96
N GLN A 23 8.86 -1.61 5.79
CA GLN A 23 7.85 -2.66 5.64
C GLN A 23 8.28 -3.96 6.33
N LEU A 24 9.55 -4.33 6.19
CA LEU A 24 10.12 -5.51 6.84
C LEU A 24 10.21 -5.34 8.36
N ASP A 25 10.61 -4.16 8.84
CA ASP A 25 10.64 -3.79 10.26
C ASP A 25 9.24 -3.85 10.87
N PHE A 26 8.25 -3.27 10.17
CA PHE A 26 6.85 -3.37 10.59
C PHE A 26 6.36 -4.82 10.65
N MET A 27 6.68 -5.63 9.65
CA MET A 27 6.35 -7.07 9.64
C MET A 27 7.04 -7.83 10.78
N TYR A 28 8.28 -7.50 11.10
CA TYR A 28 9.03 -8.11 12.20
C TYR A 28 8.41 -7.80 13.56
N HIS A 29 8.00 -6.55 13.78
CA HIS A 29 7.44 -6.11 15.06
C HIS A 29 5.94 -6.39 15.24
N ASN A 30 5.15 -6.40 14.16
CA ASN A 30 3.68 -6.47 14.21
C ASN A 30 3.11 -7.72 13.54
N GLY A 31 3.94 -8.49 12.83
CA GLY A 31 3.53 -9.69 12.10
C GLY A 31 2.99 -9.41 10.70
N PHE A 32 2.87 -10.48 9.91
CA PHE A 32 2.44 -10.42 8.51
C PHE A 32 0.98 -9.98 8.35
N GLU A 33 0.08 -10.44 9.24
CA GLU A 33 -1.34 -10.06 9.17
C GLU A 33 -1.57 -8.56 9.39
N ALA A 34 -0.86 -7.96 10.35
CA ALA A 34 -0.91 -6.51 10.58
C ALA A 34 -0.38 -5.75 9.36
N TRP A 35 0.66 -6.26 8.70
CA TRP A 35 1.17 -5.67 7.47
C TRP A 35 0.13 -5.75 6.34
N LEU A 36 -0.56 -6.88 6.18
CA LEU A 36 -1.66 -7.01 5.21
C LEU A 36 -2.80 -6.02 5.49
N GLU A 37 -3.15 -5.80 6.76
CA GLU A 37 -4.17 -4.83 7.15
C GLU A 37 -3.76 -3.40 6.82
N ARG A 38 -2.52 -3.01 7.16
CA ARG A 38 -1.94 -1.72 6.77
C ARG A 38 -1.96 -1.53 5.25
N GLN A 39 -1.61 -2.57 4.50
CA GLN A 39 -1.63 -2.57 3.04
C GLN A 39 -3.06 -2.43 2.48
N ARG A 40 -4.07 -3.01 3.13
CA ARG A 40 -5.49 -2.84 2.75
C ARG A 40 -5.92 -1.39 2.97
N ALA A 41 -5.66 -0.82 4.15
CA ALA A 41 -5.99 0.57 4.46
C ALA A 41 -5.41 1.55 3.44
N ILE A 42 -4.13 1.40 3.08
CA ILE A 42 -3.48 2.24 2.05
C ILE A 42 -4.17 2.12 0.69
N LYS A 43 -4.66 0.92 0.33
CA LYS A 43 -5.33 0.68 -0.95
C LYS A 43 -6.75 1.20 -0.97
N ASP A 44 -7.41 1.24 0.19
CA ASP A 44 -8.75 1.80 0.38
C ASP A 44 -8.69 3.34 0.35
N ASP A 45 -7.66 3.94 0.95
CA ASP A 45 -7.39 5.37 0.91
C ASP A 45 -6.96 5.86 -0.48
N ILE A 46 -6.24 5.01 -1.22
CA ILE A 46 -5.73 5.30 -2.56
C ILE A 46 -6.31 4.28 -3.55
N PRO A 47 -7.60 4.38 -3.91
CA PRO A 47 -8.25 3.42 -4.80
C PRO A 47 -7.66 3.45 -6.22
N LYS A 48 -7.85 2.36 -6.97
CA LYS A 48 -7.38 2.26 -8.36
C LYS A 48 -8.24 3.04 -9.35
N GLU A 49 -9.48 3.34 -8.96
CA GLU A 49 -10.56 3.88 -9.80
C GLU A 49 -11.16 5.12 -9.20
#